data_AF-E0W4L4-F1
#
_entry.id   AF-E0W4L4-F1
#
_cell.length_a   1.000
_cell.length_b   1.000
_cell.length_c   1.000
_cell.angle_alpha   90.00
_cell.angle_beta   90.00
_cell.angle_gamma   90.00
#
_symmetry.space_group_name_H-M   'P 1'
#
loop_
_entity.id
_entity.type
_entity.pdbx_description
1 polymer ?
#
loop_
_entity_poly.entity_id
_entity_poly.type
_entity_poly.pdbx_seq_one_letter_code
_entity_poly.pdbx_strand_id
1 'polypeptide(L)'
;FHEQTETFSSLWSEYHDDFRQFLHIYSQDVAAEIPNLYRAVVELHTADGTLIEAEACDVGFREVRIENGLLLLNGKPLLIRGVNRHEHHPLHGQVMDEQTMVQDILLMKQNNFNAVRCSHYPNHPLWYTLCDRYGLYVVDEANIETHGMVPMNRLTDDPRWLPAMSERVTRMVQRDRNHPSVIIWSLGNESGHGANHDALYRWIKSPLASGEVPLDVAP
;
A
#
# COMPACT_ATOMS: atom_id res chain seq x y z
N PHE A 1 -21.17 -11.58 -16.38
CA PHE A 1 -20.57 -12.30 -15.25
C PHE A 1 -20.14 -13.66 -15.76
N HIS A 2 -18.86 -13.80 -16.13
CA HIS A 2 -18.25 -15.10 -16.36
C HIS A 2 -17.45 -15.40 -15.10
N GLU A 3 -18.00 -16.28 -14.27
CA GLU A 3 -17.32 -16.84 -13.11
C GLU A 3 -16.38 -17.94 -13.65
N GLN A 4 -15.08 -17.67 -13.66
CA GLN A 4 -14.06 -18.68 -13.94
C GLN A 4 -13.46 -19.10 -12.60
N THR A 5 -13.99 -20.18 -12.04
CA THR A 5 -13.38 -20.93 -10.95
C THR A 5 -12.42 -21.95 -11.55
N GLU A 6 -11.12 -21.76 -11.36
CA GLU A 6 -10.10 -22.76 -11.65
C GLU A 6 -9.50 -23.27 -10.33
N THR A 7 -9.57 -24.57 -10.09
CA THR A 7 -9.03 -25.26 -8.90
C THR A 7 -7.90 -26.17 -9.33
N PHE A 8 -6.71 -26.03 -8.74
CA PHE A 8 -5.59 -26.94 -8.97
C PHE A 8 -4.82 -27.23 -7.69
N SER A 9 -4.50 -28.51 -7.46
CA SER A 9 -3.70 -28.99 -6.34
C SER A 9 -2.22 -29.10 -6.74
N SER A 10 -1.31 -28.62 -5.88
CA SER A 10 0.13 -28.84 -6.02
C SER A 10 0.64 -29.78 -4.92
N LEU A 11 1.60 -30.62 -5.26
CA LEU A 11 2.23 -31.60 -4.37
C LEU A 11 3.45 -30.98 -3.67
N TRP A 12 3.49 -31.15 -2.35
CA TRP A 12 4.46 -30.59 -1.43
C TRP A 12 5.85 -31.25 -1.52
N SER A 13 6.92 -30.45 -1.52
CA SER A 13 8.25 -30.92 -1.12
C SER A 13 9.00 -29.83 -0.31
N GLU A 14 9.49 -30.24 0.86
CA GLU A 14 10.57 -29.66 1.68
C GLU A 14 10.45 -28.20 2.16
N TYR A 15 10.06 -28.04 3.45
CA TYR A 15 10.27 -26.89 4.35
C TYR A 15 10.65 -25.55 3.69
N HIS A 16 9.70 -24.97 2.96
CA HIS A 16 9.60 -23.55 2.73
C HIS A 16 8.17 -23.16 3.09
N ASP A 17 7.99 -22.32 4.12
CA ASP A 17 6.70 -21.71 4.50
C ASP A 17 6.26 -20.66 3.43
N ASP A 18 6.55 -20.91 2.16
CA ASP A 18 6.21 -20.04 1.03
C ASP A 18 5.45 -20.88 0.00
N PHE A 19 4.23 -20.44 -0.32
CA PHE A 19 3.39 -21.01 -1.36
C PHE A 19 3.22 -19.98 -2.47
N ARG A 20 3.50 -20.39 -3.71
CA ARG A 20 3.35 -19.53 -4.89
C ARG A 20 2.51 -20.22 -5.95
N GLN A 21 1.51 -19.49 -6.44
CA GLN A 21 0.69 -19.91 -7.56
C GLN A 21 0.56 -18.75 -8.55
N PHE A 22 0.68 -19.06 -9.84
CA PHE A 22 0.56 -18.09 -10.92
C PHE A 22 -0.72 -18.37 -11.70
N LEU A 23 -1.55 -17.34 -11.90
CA LEU A 23 -2.78 -17.40 -12.66
C LEU A 23 -2.65 -16.51 -13.90
N HIS A 24 -2.97 -17.04 -15.08
CA HIS A 24 -3.01 -16.27 -16.32
C HIS A 24 -4.41 -15.71 -16.52
N ILE A 25 -4.52 -14.40 -16.70
CA ILE A 25 -5.80 -13.69 -16.77
C ILE A 25 -5.83 -12.73 -17.96
N TYR A 26 -7.04 -12.47 -18.45
CA TYR A 26 -7.35 -11.33 -19.29
C TYR A 26 -8.22 -10.38 -18.46
N SER A 27 -7.70 -9.21 -18.09
CA SER A 27 -8.37 -8.29 -17.16
C SER A 27 -8.45 -6.85 -17.69
N GLN A 28 -9.23 -6.03 -17.00
CA GLN A 28 -9.22 -4.58 -17.19
C GLN A 28 -8.33 -3.94 -16.11
N ASP A 29 -7.55 -2.94 -16.51
CA ASP A 29 -6.66 -2.24 -15.59
C ASP A 29 -7.43 -1.33 -14.61
N VAL A 30 -6.83 -1.11 -13.43
CA VAL A 30 -7.28 -0.13 -12.43
C VAL A 30 -6.71 1.24 -12.75
N ALA A 31 -7.58 2.25 -12.65
CA ALA A 31 -7.21 3.66 -12.55
C ALA A 31 -8.11 4.36 -11.52
N ALA A 32 -7.70 5.53 -11.02
CA ALA A 32 -8.53 6.33 -10.12
C ALA A 32 -9.89 6.72 -10.74
N GLU A 33 -9.93 6.81 -12.08
CA GLU A 33 -11.16 7.05 -12.83
C GLU A 33 -12.08 5.83 -12.92
N ILE A 34 -11.52 4.61 -12.95
CA ILE A 34 -12.25 3.34 -13.09
C ILE A 34 -11.62 2.27 -12.17
N PRO A 35 -12.11 2.11 -10.93
CA PRO A 35 -11.56 1.18 -9.95
C PRO A 35 -12.03 -0.26 -10.21
N ASN A 36 -11.55 -0.88 -11.28
CA ASN A 36 -11.87 -2.26 -11.63
C ASN A 36 -11.24 -3.25 -10.63
N LEU A 37 -12.04 -3.85 -9.75
CA LEU A 37 -11.54 -4.78 -8.75
C LEU A 37 -12.02 -6.21 -9.00
N TYR A 38 -11.14 -7.15 -8.67
CA TYR A 38 -11.41 -8.58 -8.55
C TYR A 38 -11.33 -8.97 -7.07
N ARG A 39 -11.84 -10.16 -6.72
CA ARG A 39 -11.65 -10.73 -5.38
C ARG A 39 -10.76 -11.96 -5.51
N ALA A 40 -9.58 -11.92 -4.89
CA ALA A 40 -8.76 -13.11 -4.73
C ALA A 40 -9.15 -13.80 -3.42
N VAL A 41 -9.41 -15.10 -3.48
CA VAL A 41 -9.69 -15.95 -2.32
C VAL A 41 -8.55 -16.96 -2.22
N VAL A 42 -7.93 -17.02 -1.06
CA VAL A 42 -6.83 -17.94 -0.73
C VAL A 42 -7.38 -18.92 0.30
N GLU A 43 -7.51 -20.17 -0.10
CA GLU A 43 -8.03 -21.24 0.74
C GLU A 43 -6.89 -22.13 1.23
N LEU A 44 -6.79 -22.33 2.53
CA LEU A 44 -6.00 -23.39 3.11
C LEU A 44 -6.93 -24.59 3.31
N HIS A 45 -6.67 -25.68 2.60
CA HIS A 45 -7.45 -26.91 2.70
C HIS A 45 -6.53 -28.12 2.83
N THR A 46 -7.03 -29.17 3.46
CA THR A 46 -6.36 -30.49 3.47
C THR A 46 -6.38 -31.12 2.07
N ALA A 47 -5.55 -32.14 1.87
CA ALA A 47 -5.47 -32.85 0.59
C ALA A 47 -6.76 -33.59 0.21
N ASP A 48 -7.63 -33.90 1.18
CA ASP A 48 -8.96 -34.49 0.94
C ASP A 48 -10.06 -33.45 0.63
N GLY A 49 -9.69 -32.16 0.56
CA GLY A 49 -10.60 -31.07 0.22
C GLY A 49 -11.32 -30.43 1.41
N THR A 50 -10.98 -30.80 2.65
CA THR A 50 -11.55 -30.14 3.83
C THR A 50 -10.95 -28.74 4.00
N LEU A 51 -11.79 -27.71 3.90
CA LEU A 51 -11.39 -26.32 4.15
C LEU A 51 -10.98 -26.14 5.62
N ILE A 52 -9.81 -25.54 5.85
CA ILE A 52 -9.29 -25.16 7.16
C ILE A 52 -9.60 -23.68 7.42
N GLU A 53 -9.15 -22.80 6.51
CA GLU A 53 -9.40 -21.36 6.56
C GLU A 53 -9.40 -20.75 5.16
N ALA A 54 -9.99 -19.57 5.03
CA ALA A 54 -9.95 -18.81 3.80
C ALA A 54 -9.73 -17.33 4.12
N GLU A 55 -8.80 -16.71 3.41
CA GLU A 55 -8.55 -15.28 3.43
C GLU A 55 -8.83 -14.70 2.05
N ALA A 56 -9.14 -13.40 1.98
CA ALA A 56 -9.43 -12.78 0.71
C ALA A 56 -9.15 -11.28 0.67
N CYS A 57 -8.70 -10.80 -0.48
CA CYS A 57 -8.43 -9.39 -0.72
C CYS A 57 -9.01 -8.92 -2.06
N ASP A 58 -9.26 -7.61 -2.15
CA ASP A 58 -9.63 -6.97 -3.41
C ASP A 58 -8.34 -6.76 -4.22
N VAL A 59 -8.33 -7.18 -5.49
CA VAL A 59 -7.18 -7.13 -6.40
C VAL A 59 -7.47 -6.17 -7.53
N GLY A 60 -6.55 -5.23 -7.73
CA GLY A 60 -6.58 -4.29 -8.84
C GLY A 60 -5.35 -4.45 -9.72
N PHE A 61 -5.55 -4.83 -10.99
CA PHE A 61 -4.46 -4.98 -11.95
C PHE A 61 -3.95 -3.61 -12.37
N ARG A 62 -2.71 -3.31 -12.00
CA ARG A 62 -2.03 -2.06 -12.38
C ARG A 62 -0.52 -2.27 -12.41
N GLU A 63 0.15 -1.41 -13.16
CA GLU A 63 1.59 -1.27 -13.14
C GLU A 63 1.95 0.18 -12.81
N VAL A 64 2.71 0.39 -11.74
CA VAL A 64 3.29 1.69 -11.39
C VAL A 64 4.78 1.63 -11.67
N ARG A 65 5.31 2.61 -12.40
CA ARG A 65 6.76 2.71 -12.62
C ARG A 65 7.18 4.14 -12.91
N ILE A 66 8.45 4.44 -12.63
CA ILE A 66 9.12 5.63 -13.13
C ILE A 66 9.91 5.29 -14.38
N GLU A 67 9.61 5.93 -15.50
CA GLU A 67 10.31 5.75 -16.78
C GLU A 67 10.59 7.12 -17.40
N ASN A 68 11.84 7.37 -17.80
CA ASN A 68 12.28 8.66 -18.36
C ASN A 68 11.91 9.88 -17.49
N GLY A 69 11.94 9.71 -16.17
CA GLY A 69 11.61 10.77 -15.21
C GLY A 69 10.12 11.03 -15.01
N LEU A 70 9.24 10.21 -15.60
CA LEU A 70 7.78 10.32 -15.45
C LEU A 70 7.23 9.19 -14.59
N LEU A 71 6.35 9.51 -13.66
CA LEU A 71 5.54 8.51 -12.93
C LEU A 71 4.41 8.03 -13.84
N LEU A 72 4.45 6.75 -14.20
CA LEU A 72 3.49 6.11 -15.08
C LEU A 72 2.59 5.16 -14.29
N LEU A 73 1.30 5.17 -14.63
CA LEU A 73 0.34 4.12 -14.27
C LEU A 73 -0.16 3.47 -15.56
N ASN A 74 0.00 2.15 -15.68
CA ASN A 74 -0.39 1.37 -16.86
C ASN A 74 0.18 1.98 -18.15
N GLY A 75 1.44 2.42 -18.10
CA GLY A 75 2.15 3.05 -19.21
C GLY A 75 1.76 4.50 -19.53
N LYS A 76 0.87 5.13 -18.75
CA LYS A 76 0.44 6.53 -18.97
C LYS A 76 0.94 7.45 -17.86
N PRO A 77 1.47 8.65 -18.18
CA PRO A 77 1.94 9.58 -17.17
C PRO A 77 0.77 10.12 -16.33
N LEU A 78 0.93 10.09 -15.01
CA LEU A 78 -0.07 10.61 -14.08
C LEU A 78 0.05 12.13 -13.91
N LEU A 79 -1.10 12.80 -13.81
CA LEU A 79 -1.23 14.13 -13.21
C LEU A 79 -1.87 13.95 -11.83
N ILE A 80 -1.07 14.16 -10.78
CA ILE A 80 -1.54 14.05 -9.40
C ILE A 80 -2.31 15.32 -9.01
N ARG A 81 -3.61 15.15 -8.75
CA ARG A 81 -4.49 16.13 -8.11
C ARG A 81 -4.69 15.66 -6.68
N GLY A 82 -3.67 15.89 -5.86
CA GLY A 82 -3.53 15.32 -4.52
C GLY A 82 -3.85 16.30 -3.39
N VAL A 83 -4.26 15.75 -2.24
CA VAL A 83 -4.41 16.46 -0.98
C VAL A 83 -3.76 15.67 0.17
N ASN A 84 -3.23 16.36 1.17
CA ASN A 84 -2.83 15.71 2.42
C ASN A 84 -4.05 15.58 3.32
N ARG A 85 -4.25 14.43 3.95
CA ARG A 85 -5.37 14.18 4.85
C ARG A 85 -4.86 13.60 6.17
N HIS A 86 -5.09 14.34 7.25
CA HIS A 86 -4.99 13.80 8.60
C HIS A 86 -6.28 13.07 8.99
N GLU A 87 -6.13 12.05 9.85
CA GLU A 87 -7.25 11.46 10.57
C GLU A 87 -7.66 12.38 11.71
N HIS A 88 -8.73 13.14 11.49
CA HIS A 88 -9.23 14.12 12.43
C HIS A 88 -10.76 14.20 12.41
N HIS A 89 -11.36 14.27 13.59
CA HIS A 89 -12.77 14.53 13.79
C HIS A 89 -12.95 15.58 14.89
N PRO A 90 -13.76 16.64 14.69
CA PRO A 90 -13.87 17.76 15.63
C PRO A 90 -14.40 17.38 17.01
N LEU A 91 -15.14 16.26 17.12
CA LEU A 91 -15.69 15.76 18.39
C LEU A 91 -14.94 14.54 18.95
N HIS A 92 -14.19 13.80 18.11
CA HIS A 92 -13.62 12.50 18.48
C HIS A 92 -12.08 12.50 18.41
N GLY A 93 -11.47 13.65 18.15
CA GLY A 93 -10.03 13.78 18.06
C GLY A 93 -9.51 13.08 16.82
N GLN A 94 -8.77 11.99 17.00
CA GLN A 94 -8.16 11.21 15.90
C GLN A 94 -8.85 9.86 15.70
N VAL A 95 -9.93 9.57 16.43
CA VAL A 95 -10.73 8.38 16.18
C VAL A 95 -11.53 8.58 14.90
N MET A 96 -11.31 7.68 13.94
CA MET A 96 -12.01 7.67 12.67
C MET A 96 -13.13 6.65 12.65
N ASP A 97 -14.25 7.03 12.03
CA ASP A 97 -15.36 6.17 11.67
C ASP A 97 -15.52 6.10 10.14
N GLU A 98 -16.21 5.07 9.66
CA GLU A 98 -16.44 4.85 8.24
C GLU A 98 -17.19 6.01 7.57
N GLN A 99 -18.18 6.59 8.24
CA GLN A 99 -18.99 7.67 7.67
C GLN A 99 -18.14 8.90 7.37
N THR A 100 -17.27 9.29 8.31
CA THR A 100 -16.33 10.40 8.10
C THR A 100 -15.37 10.11 6.95
N MET A 101 -14.80 8.90 6.87
CA MET A 101 -13.91 8.53 5.75
C MET A 101 -14.62 8.59 4.39
N VAL A 102 -15.84 8.03 4.31
CA VAL A 102 -16.64 8.05 3.07
C VAL A 102 -17.00 9.48 2.68
N GLN A 103 -17.37 10.32 3.64
CA GLN A 103 -17.64 11.73 3.40
C GLN A 103 -16.43 12.45 2.79
N ASP A 104 -15.24 12.26 3.37
CA ASP A 104 -14.00 12.85 2.86
C ASP A 104 -13.73 12.39 1.42
N ILE A 105 -13.87 11.09 1.14
CA ILE A 105 -13.66 10.52 -0.19
C ILE A 105 -14.61 11.12 -1.23
N LEU A 106 -15.89 11.19 -0.90
CA LEU A 106 -16.90 11.78 -1.78
C LEU A 106 -16.62 13.26 -2.06
N LEU A 107 -16.25 14.03 -1.03
CA LEU A 107 -15.90 15.44 -1.19
C LEU A 107 -14.65 15.62 -2.05
N MET A 108 -13.59 14.85 -1.81
CA MET A 108 -12.39 14.87 -2.64
C MET A 108 -12.73 14.60 -4.11
N LYS A 109 -13.54 13.57 -4.37
CA LYS A 109 -13.92 13.18 -5.73
C LYS A 109 -14.79 14.22 -6.44
N GLN A 110 -15.78 14.76 -5.75
CA GLN A 110 -16.62 15.83 -6.26
C GLN A 110 -15.82 17.10 -6.59
N ASN A 111 -14.67 17.29 -5.93
CA ASN A 111 -13.75 18.39 -6.16
C ASN A 111 -12.55 18.02 -7.06
N ASN A 112 -12.68 16.95 -7.85
CA ASN A 112 -11.72 16.51 -8.86
C ASN A 112 -10.33 16.09 -8.32
N PHE A 113 -10.22 15.78 -7.03
CA PHE A 113 -9.02 15.12 -6.49
C PHE A 113 -8.99 13.65 -6.92
N ASN A 114 -7.80 13.18 -7.31
CA ASN A 114 -7.55 11.79 -7.66
C ASN A 114 -6.54 11.11 -6.73
N ALA A 115 -5.94 11.84 -5.78
CA ALA A 115 -4.94 11.30 -4.90
C ALA A 115 -5.04 11.86 -3.47
N VAL A 116 -4.51 11.10 -2.52
CA VAL A 116 -4.40 11.46 -1.12
C VAL A 116 -3.07 10.97 -0.55
N ARG A 117 -2.41 11.81 0.25
CA ARG A 117 -1.26 11.42 1.06
C ARG A 117 -1.70 11.21 2.50
N CYS A 118 -1.30 10.08 3.08
CA CYS A 118 -1.53 9.71 4.47
C CYS A 118 -0.59 10.48 5.43
N SER A 119 -0.73 11.80 5.50
CA SER A 119 0.07 12.67 6.36
C SER A 119 -0.22 12.39 7.84
N HIS A 120 0.72 11.96 8.69
CA HIS A 120 2.09 11.49 8.41
C HIS A 120 2.32 10.11 9.03
N TYR A 121 1.40 9.19 8.75
CA TYR A 121 1.34 7.87 9.35
C TYR A 121 0.38 6.95 8.58
N PRO A 122 0.54 5.62 8.70
CA PRO A 122 -0.40 4.69 8.11
C PRO A 122 -1.78 4.92 8.72
N ASN A 123 -2.81 5.06 7.88
CA ASN A 123 -4.17 5.35 8.29
C ASN A 123 -4.86 4.09 8.86
N HIS A 124 -6.09 4.27 9.34
CA HIS A 124 -6.97 3.19 9.72
C HIS A 124 -7.18 2.21 8.53
N PRO A 125 -7.15 0.87 8.75
CA PRO A 125 -7.17 -0.12 7.66
C PRO A 125 -8.32 0.04 6.64
N LEU A 126 -9.51 0.43 7.11
CA LEU A 126 -10.67 0.67 6.23
C LEU A 126 -10.43 1.76 5.18
N TRP A 127 -9.54 2.73 5.44
CA TRP A 127 -9.23 3.82 4.52
C TRP A 127 -8.75 3.30 3.17
N TYR A 128 -7.85 2.30 3.18
CA TYR A 128 -7.28 1.73 1.97
C TYR A 128 -8.33 0.97 1.16
N THR A 129 -9.15 0.14 1.82
CA THR A 129 -10.29 -0.54 1.19
C THR A 129 -11.26 0.45 0.53
N LEU A 130 -11.54 1.58 1.18
CA LEU A 130 -12.38 2.62 0.59
C LEU A 130 -11.66 3.29 -0.61
N CYS A 131 -10.37 3.57 -0.51
CA CYS A 131 -9.60 4.14 -1.62
C CYS A 131 -9.51 3.19 -2.82
N ASP A 132 -9.40 1.88 -2.59
CA ASP A 132 -9.44 0.86 -3.63
C ASP A 132 -10.77 0.93 -4.40
N ARG A 133 -11.89 0.95 -3.66
CA ARG A 133 -13.24 0.85 -4.21
C ARG A 133 -13.75 2.14 -4.84
N TYR A 134 -13.44 3.28 -4.23
CA TYR A 134 -13.81 4.59 -4.75
C TYR A 134 -12.78 5.14 -5.76
N GLY A 135 -11.56 4.59 -5.80
CA GLY A 135 -10.52 4.87 -6.78
C GLY A 135 -9.62 6.08 -6.47
N LEU A 136 -8.93 6.15 -5.34
CA LEU A 136 -7.94 7.21 -5.06
C LEU A 136 -6.52 6.65 -5.12
N TYR A 137 -5.59 7.41 -5.70
CA TYR A 137 -4.17 7.12 -5.56
C TYR A 137 -3.69 7.48 -4.16
N VAL A 138 -3.04 6.56 -3.48
CA VAL A 138 -2.58 6.73 -2.10
C VAL A 138 -1.06 6.76 -2.06
N VAL A 139 -0.52 7.77 -1.37
CA VAL A 139 0.83 7.73 -0.81
C VAL A 139 0.71 7.26 0.63
N ASP A 140 1.16 6.03 0.89
CA ASP A 140 1.16 5.47 2.24
C ASP A 140 2.48 5.79 2.93
N GLU A 141 2.42 6.34 4.14
CA GLU A 141 3.55 7.01 4.77
C GLU A 141 3.84 6.43 6.15
N ALA A 142 5.11 6.06 6.39
CA ALA A 142 5.52 5.52 7.68
C ALA A 142 5.33 6.59 8.77
N ASN A 143 4.94 6.14 9.97
CA ASN A 143 4.78 7.02 11.13
C ASN A 143 6.15 7.42 11.69
N ILE A 144 6.92 8.20 10.95
CA ILE A 144 8.26 8.67 11.31
C ILE A 144 8.31 10.17 11.08
N GLU A 145 8.30 10.93 12.16
CA GLU A 145 8.52 12.39 12.13
C GLU A 145 9.36 12.81 13.32
N THR A 146 10.46 13.52 13.05
CA THR A 146 11.43 13.95 14.08
C THR A 146 11.75 15.43 13.97
N HIS A 147 10.77 16.21 13.52
CA HIS A 147 10.87 17.66 13.27
C HIS A 147 11.52 18.39 14.46
N GLY A 148 11.15 18.04 15.69
CA GLY A 148 11.65 18.67 16.91
C GLY A 148 13.13 18.44 17.24
N MET A 149 13.87 17.66 16.46
CA MET A 149 15.29 17.38 16.68
C MET A 149 16.21 18.47 16.09
N VAL A 150 17.41 18.65 16.67
CA VAL A 150 18.41 19.62 16.17
C VAL A 150 19.79 18.96 16.03
N PRO A 151 20.33 18.73 14.81
CA PRO A 151 19.64 18.84 13.54
C PRO A 151 18.49 17.84 13.44
N MET A 152 17.58 18.07 12.48
CA MET A 152 16.37 17.27 12.28
C MET A 152 16.69 15.78 12.07
N ASN A 153 17.83 15.47 11.42
CA ASN A 153 18.27 14.10 11.18
C ASN A 153 18.99 13.42 12.35
N ARG A 154 19.05 14.06 13.55
CA ARG A 154 19.82 13.52 14.68
C ARG A 154 19.47 12.07 15.02
N LEU A 155 18.21 11.69 14.90
CA LEU A 155 17.77 10.31 15.14
C LEU A 155 17.89 9.43 13.89
N THR A 156 17.63 10.00 12.71
CA THR A 156 17.61 9.25 11.45
C THR A 156 18.99 8.92 10.89
N ASP A 157 20.03 9.54 11.44
CA ASP A 157 21.44 9.21 11.17
C ASP A 157 22.10 8.39 12.31
N ASP A 158 21.38 8.10 13.39
CA ASP A 158 21.88 7.29 14.50
C ASP A 158 21.49 5.81 14.29
N PRO A 159 22.45 4.88 14.13
CA PRO A 159 22.16 3.47 13.87
C PRO A 159 21.40 2.80 15.02
N ARG A 160 21.42 3.36 16.24
CA ARG A 160 20.65 2.85 17.38
C ARG A 160 19.13 3.01 17.19
N TRP A 161 18.71 3.93 16.33
CA TRP A 161 17.29 4.16 15.99
C TRP A 161 16.83 3.37 14.77
N LEU A 162 17.74 2.73 14.03
CA LEU A 162 17.39 1.91 12.87
C LEU A 162 16.35 0.83 13.20
N PRO A 163 16.44 0.06 14.31
CA PRO A 163 15.41 -0.92 14.63
C PRO A 163 14.01 -0.30 14.75
N ALA A 164 13.87 0.81 15.48
CA ALA A 164 12.59 1.50 15.68
C ALA A 164 12.03 2.10 14.38
N MET A 165 12.88 2.67 13.53
CA MET A 165 12.45 3.17 12.21
C MET A 165 12.09 2.01 11.27
N SER A 166 12.86 0.91 11.33
CA SER A 166 12.62 -0.26 10.49
C SER A 166 11.28 -0.91 10.77
N GLU A 167 10.86 -1.05 12.03
CA GLU A 167 9.55 -1.59 12.34
C GLU A 167 8.40 -0.73 11.78
N ARG A 168 8.55 0.59 11.77
CA ARG A 168 7.53 1.52 11.26
C ARG A 168 7.37 1.40 9.74
N VAL A 169 8.47 1.25 9.00
CA VAL A 169 8.45 1.08 7.55
C VAL A 169 8.02 -0.34 7.17
N THR A 170 8.68 -1.36 7.74
CA THR A 170 8.49 -2.75 7.34
C THR A 170 7.06 -3.23 7.62
N ARG A 171 6.51 -2.89 8.79
CA ARG A 171 5.15 -3.31 9.17
C ARG A 171 4.06 -2.59 8.38
N MET A 172 4.27 -1.33 7.98
CA MET A 172 3.38 -0.62 7.06
C MET A 172 3.32 -1.35 5.71
N VAL A 173 4.48 -1.59 5.08
CA VAL A 173 4.54 -2.29 3.79
C VAL A 173 3.96 -3.70 3.89
N GLN A 174 4.29 -4.45 4.94
CA GLN A 174 3.75 -5.81 5.15
C GLN A 174 2.22 -5.83 5.24
N ARG A 175 1.62 -4.83 5.89
CA ARG A 175 0.17 -4.72 6.06
C ARG A 175 -0.50 -4.31 4.75
N ASP A 176 0.03 -3.31 4.06
CA ASP A 176 -0.74 -2.56 3.05
C ASP A 176 -0.35 -2.88 1.60
N ARG A 177 0.69 -3.69 1.35
CA ARG A 177 1.20 -4.02 0.00
C ARG A 177 0.19 -4.56 -1.00
N ASN A 178 -0.90 -5.14 -0.51
CA ASN A 178 -1.93 -5.73 -1.35
C ASN A 178 -3.00 -4.73 -1.82
N HIS A 179 -2.99 -3.49 -1.31
CA HIS A 179 -3.97 -2.48 -1.69
C HIS A 179 -3.65 -1.86 -3.05
N PRO A 180 -4.55 -1.98 -4.05
CA PRO A 180 -4.33 -1.37 -5.35
C PRO A 180 -4.31 0.16 -5.35
N SER A 181 -4.90 0.82 -4.34
CA SER A 181 -4.85 2.27 -4.20
C SER A 181 -3.45 2.78 -3.90
N VAL A 182 -2.62 2.01 -3.18
CA VAL A 182 -1.28 2.43 -2.77
C VAL A 182 -0.34 2.38 -3.97
N ILE A 183 0.12 3.54 -4.44
CA ILE A 183 1.00 3.63 -5.61
C ILE A 183 2.42 4.09 -5.23
N ILE A 184 2.60 4.69 -4.06
CA ILE A 184 3.88 5.21 -3.58
C ILE A 184 3.98 4.96 -2.07
N TRP A 185 5.17 4.55 -1.62
CA TRP A 185 5.53 4.48 -0.21
C TRP A 185 6.37 5.69 0.20
N SER A 186 6.09 6.27 1.36
CA SER A 186 6.89 7.34 1.94
C SER A 186 7.58 6.85 3.22
N LEU A 187 8.85 7.23 3.40
CA LEU A 187 9.66 6.86 4.57
C LEU A 187 9.31 7.66 5.82
N GLY A 188 8.43 8.65 5.71
CA GLY A 188 7.99 9.51 6.81
C GLY A 188 7.94 10.96 6.39
N ASN A 189 8.03 11.85 7.37
CA ASN A 189 7.93 13.29 7.19
C ASN A 189 9.00 14.00 8.04
N GLU A 190 9.43 15.18 7.60
CA GLU A 190 10.25 16.15 8.36
C GLU A 190 11.22 15.54 9.39
N SER A 191 12.08 14.63 8.92
CA SER A 191 13.05 13.89 9.75
C SER A 191 14.49 14.05 9.28
N GLY A 192 14.74 15.11 8.50
CA GLY A 192 15.97 15.30 7.74
C GLY A 192 16.31 14.10 6.85
N HIS A 193 17.58 14.00 6.44
CA HIS A 193 18.11 12.82 5.74
C HIS A 193 19.24 12.20 6.56
N GLY A 194 19.30 10.87 6.62
CA GLY A 194 20.27 10.14 7.43
C GLY A 194 20.38 8.69 6.96
N ALA A 195 21.44 7.99 7.38
CA ALA A 195 21.76 6.65 6.90
C ALA A 195 20.63 5.61 7.09
N ASN A 196 19.76 5.80 8.10
CA ASN A 196 18.62 4.92 8.31
C ASN A 196 17.58 5.05 7.17
N HIS A 197 17.39 6.24 6.59
CA HIS A 197 16.52 6.43 5.44
C HIS A 197 17.04 5.67 4.22
N ASP A 198 18.34 5.74 3.94
CA ASP A 198 18.97 5.03 2.82
C ASP A 198 18.80 3.51 2.97
N ALA A 199 18.99 2.99 4.19
CA ALA A 199 18.79 1.57 4.49
C ALA A 199 17.34 1.12 4.24
N LEU A 200 16.37 1.93 4.70
CA LEU A 200 14.94 1.60 4.56
C LEU A 200 14.43 1.79 3.14
N TYR A 201 14.91 2.79 2.41
CA TYR A 201 14.70 2.93 0.97
C TYR A 201 15.14 1.66 0.23
N ARG A 202 16.38 1.21 0.48
CA ARG A 202 16.91 0.00 -0.14
C ARG A 202 16.12 -1.24 0.22
N TRP A 203 15.62 -1.33 1.45
CA TRP A 203 14.74 -2.41 1.87
C TRP A 203 13.41 -2.42 1.08
N ILE A 204 12.72 -1.28 0.94
CA ILE A 204 11.46 -1.23 0.17
C ILE A 204 11.67 -1.57 -1.31
N LYS A 205 12.80 -1.13 -1.91
CA LYS A 205 13.14 -1.47 -3.30
C LYS A 205 13.61 -2.92 -3.47
N SER A 206 13.81 -3.68 -2.39
CA SER A 206 14.26 -5.06 -2.45
C SER A 206 13.10 -6.03 -2.74
N PRO A 207 13.36 -7.20 -3.36
CA PRO A 207 12.33 -8.21 -3.60
C PRO A 207 11.64 -8.71 -2.31
N LEU A 208 12.29 -8.59 -1.16
CA LEU A 208 11.76 -9.03 0.14
C LEU A 208 10.56 -8.19 0.59
N ALA A 209 10.53 -6.89 0.24
CA ALA A 209 9.41 -6.03 0.59
C ALA A 209 8.20 -6.28 -0.33
N SER A 210 8.45 -6.67 -1.56
CA SER A 210 7.49 -6.52 -2.64
C SER A 210 7.03 -7.80 -3.33
N GLY A 211 7.60 -8.95 -2.96
CA GLY A 211 7.28 -10.22 -3.60
C GLY A 211 7.62 -10.22 -5.09
N GLU A 212 8.73 -9.57 -5.47
CA GLU A 212 9.30 -9.46 -6.84
C GLU A 212 8.75 -8.34 -7.74
N VAL A 213 7.72 -7.59 -7.32
CA VAL A 213 7.24 -6.39 -8.06
C VAL A 213 7.93 -5.13 -7.55
N PRO A 214 8.59 -4.28 -8.34
CA PRO A 214 9.22 -3.07 -7.81
C PRO A 214 8.19 -2.13 -7.17
N LEU A 215 8.41 -1.75 -5.90
CA LEU A 215 7.61 -0.72 -5.24
C LEU A 215 8.23 0.66 -5.48
N ASP A 216 7.41 1.67 -5.74
CA ASP A 216 7.87 3.05 -5.86
C ASP A 216 7.89 3.75 -4.50
N VAL A 217 8.96 4.50 -4.25
CA VAL A 217 9.24 5.14 -2.97
C VAL A 217 9.47 6.63 -3.21
N ALA A 218 8.73 7.48 -2.49
CA ALA A 218 8.98 8.91 -2.47
C ALA A 218 10.25 9.22 -1.65
N PRO A 219 11.07 10.18 -2.10
CA PRO A 219 12.22 10.66 -1.34
C PRO A 219 11.83 11.39 -0.06
#